data_AF-A0A7S3P2N7-F1
#
_entry.id   AF-A0A7S3P2N7-F1
#
_cell.length_a   1.000
_cell.length_b   1.000
_cell.length_c   1.000
_cell.angle_alpha   90.00
_cell.angle_beta   90.00
_cell.angle_gamma   90.00
#
_symmetry.space_group_name_H-M   'P 1'
#
loop_
_entity.id
_entity.type
_entity.pdbx_description
1 polymer ?
#
loop_
_entity_poly.entity_id
_entity_poly.type
_entity_poly.pdbx_seq_one_letter_code
_entity_poly.pdbx_strand_id
1 'polypeptide(L)'
;GNGEELYAFGSLLGGPQSTMDHGMTDEYSKTRYAVLVGEGTYKMPGPFKLGYYTQVTGVADNRELVNISPGIDVLNNCGKSGDPNCVAPGGLDNFWRSISNLKLDISELGHPLFFGVS
;
A
#
# COMPACT_ATOMS: atom_id res chain seq x y z
N GLY A 1 6.86 -14.45 -7.36
CA GLY A 1 6.08 -13.62 -8.27
C GLY A 1 6.92 -12.48 -8.80
N ASN A 2 6.37 -11.69 -9.73
CA ASN A 2 7.03 -10.50 -10.26
C ASN A 2 6.83 -9.32 -9.29
N GLY A 3 7.81 -9.06 -8.42
CA GLY A 3 7.73 -7.98 -7.45
C GLY A 3 7.88 -6.58 -8.07
N GLU A 4 8.69 -6.43 -9.11
CA GLU A 4 8.84 -5.13 -9.80
C GLU A 4 7.51 -4.66 -10.41
N GLU A 5 6.77 -5.57 -11.03
CA GLU A 5 5.45 -5.26 -11.59
C GLU A 5 4.41 -4.94 -10.50
N LEU A 6 4.42 -5.68 -9.39
CA LEU A 6 3.53 -5.39 -8.25
C LEU A 6 3.83 -4.00 -7.66
N TYR A 7 5.11 -3.65 -7.52
CA TYR A 7 5.55 -2.34 -7.04
C TYR A 7 5.16 -1.21 -8.00
N ALA A 8 5.39 -1.41 -9.30
CA ALA A 8 5.01 -0.44 -10.33
C ALA A 8 3.48 -0.21 -10.34
N PHE A 9 2.70 -1.28 -10.16
CA PHE A 9 1.25 -1.19 -10.08
C PHE A 9 0.80 -0.43 -8.82
N GLY A 10 1.38 -0.70 -7.65
CA GLY A 10 1.10 0.09 -6.44
C GLY A 10 1.43 1.57 -6.61
N SER A 11 2.52 1.88 -7.29
CA SER A 11 2.91 3.25 -7.62
C SER A 11 1.95 3.93 -8.58
N LEU A 12 1.33 3.19 -9.51
CA LEU A 12 0.31 3.70 -10.42
C LEU A 12 -1.03 3.96 -9.68
N LEU A 13 -1.47 3.01 -8.86
CA LEU A 13 -2.75 3.11 -8.14
C LEU A 13 -2.70 4.16 -7.04
N GLY A 14 -1.74 4.03 -6.12
CA GLY A 14 -1.58 4.92 -4.97
C GLY A 14 -0.81 6.20 -5.27
N GLY A 15 -0.13 6.28 -6.42
CA GLY A 15 0.71 7.43 -6.77
C GLY A 15 1.95 7.52 -5.88
N PRO A 16 2.55 8.71 -5.76
CA PRO A 16 3.63 8.95 -4.81
C PRO A 16 3.19 8.79 -3.34
N GLN A 17 1.90 8.56 -3.05
CA GLN A 17 1.31 8.59 -1.69
C GLN A 17 1.65 9.91 -0.98
N SER A 18 1.38 10.99 -1.70
CA SER A 18 1.34 12.33 -1.15
C SER A 18 -0.08 12.88 -1.31
N THR A 19 -0.42 13.90 -0.55
CA THR A 19 -1.66 14.69 -0.70
C THR A 19 -1.78 15.53 -1.92
N MET A 20 -0.64 15.88 -2.50
CA MET A 20 -0.60 16.82 -3.61
C MET A 20 -0.77 16.06 -4.92
N ASP A 21 -0.23 14.85 -4.96
CA ASP A 21 -0.24 13.96 -6.11
C ASP A 21 -0.85 12.62 -5.72
N HIS A 22 -2.11 12.43 -6.12
CA HIS A 22 -2.80 11.16 -6.05
C HIS A 22 -2.48 10.31 -7.29
N GLY A 23 -2.55 8.98 -7.13
CA GLY A 23 -2.52 8.07 -8.26
C GLY A 23 -3.88 8.00 -8.97
N MET A 24 -4.24 6.83 -9.47
CA MET A 24 -5.55 6.60 -10.10
C MET A 24 -6.75 6.64 -9.14
N THR A 25 -6.49 6.70 -7.83
CA THR A 25 -7.49 6.75 -6.77
C THR A 25 -7.23 7.90 -5.80
N ASP A 26 -8.28 8.62 -5.44
CA ASP A 26 -8.34 9.64 -4.38
C ASP A 26 -9.61 9.44 -3.51
N GLU A 27 -9.80 10.28 -2.48
CA GLU A 27 -10.93 10.21 -1.54
C GLU A 27 -12.31 10.23 -2.24
N TYR A 28 -12.48 11.00 -3.31
CA TYR A 28 -13.77 11.19 -3.99
C TYR A 28 -13.86 10.48 -5.34
N SER A 29 -12.81 9.75 -5.72
CA SER A 29 -12.73 9.03 -6.98
C SER A 29 -13.80 7.95 -7.08
N LYS A 30 -14.24 7.67 -8.31
CA LYS A 30 -15.19 6.57 -8.60
C LYS A 30 -14.49 5.26 -8.94
N THR A 31 -13.18 5.29 -9.14
CA THR A 31 -12.37 4.13 -9.54
C THR A 31 -12.20 3.17 -8.37
N ARG A 32 -12.26 1.86 -8.64
CA ARG A 32 -12.12 0.79 -7.64
C ARG A 32 -11.12 -0.25 -8.16
N TYR A 33 -10.18 -0.67 -7.32
CA TYR A 33 -9.19 -1.69 -7.69
C TYR A 33 -9.17 -2.84 -6.68
N ALA A 34 -9.12 -4.06 -7.21
CA ALA A 34 -8.80 -5.26 -6.44
C ALA A 34 -7.52 -5.87 -7.01
N VAL A 35 -6.48 -5.90 -6.20
CA VAL A 35 -5.18 -6.49 -6.51
C VAL A 35 -5.16 -7.91 -5.96
N LEU A 36 -5.22 -8.88 -6.86
CA LEU A 36 -5.19 -10.30 -6.53
C LEU A 36 -3.77 -10.82 -6.69
N VAL A 37 -3.15 -11.23 -5.59
CA VAL A 37 -1.77 -11.73 -5.59
C VAL A 37 -1.78 -13.24 -5.45
N GLY A 38 -1.29 -13.94 -6.48
CA GLY A 38 -1.16 -15.39 -6.44
C GLY A 38 -0.05 -15.86 -5.49
N GLU A 39 0.07 -17.17 -5.33
CA GLU A 39 1.14 -17.80 -4.55
C GLU A 39 2.54 -17.39 -5.05
N GLY A 40 3.43 -17.14 -4.09
CA GLY A 40 4.85 -16.89 -4.30
C GLY A 40 5.39 -15.74 -3.46
N THR A 41 6.70 -15.51 -3.62
CA THR A 41 7.41 -14.39 -2.98
C THR A 41 7.56 -13.24 -3.97
N TYR A 42 7.15 -12.04 -3.56
CA TYR A 42 7.21 -10.80 -4.32
C TYR A 42 8.18 -9.87 -3.63
N LYS A 43 9.43 -9.83 -4.12
CA LYS A 43 10.45 -8.88 -3.65
C LYS A 43 10.39 -7.61 -4.47
N MET A 44 10.10 -6.50 -3.81
CA MET A 44 9.92 -5.18 -4.39
C MET A 44 11.08 -4.26 -4.00
N PRO A 45 11.40 -3.23 -4.80
CA PRO A 45 12.44 -2.24 -4.44
C PRO A 45 12.04 -1.36 -3.24
N GLY A 46 10.77 -1.36 -2.85
CA GLY A 46 10.23 -0.66 -1.68
C GLY A 46 8.81 -1.14 -1.37
N PRO A 47 8.21 -0.66 -0.27
CA PRO A 47 6.84 -1.05 0.10
C PRO A 47 5.83 -0.74 -1.01
N PHE A 48 4.87 -1.65 -1.20
CA PHE A 48 3.71 -1.37 -2.06
C PHE A 48 2.88 -0.25 -1.44
N LYS A 49 2.43 0.67 -2.27
CA LYS A 49 1.68 1.85 -1.85
C LYS A 49 0.17 1.59 -1.93
N LEU A 50 -0.49 1.36 -0.79
CA LEU A 50 -1.95 1.16 -0.73
C LEU A 50 -2.72 2.49 -0.64
N GLY A 51 -3.43 2.83 -1.72
CA GLY A 51 -4.27 4.03 -1.84
C GLY A 51 -5.74 3.85 -1.46
N TYR A 52 -6.54 4.88 -1.71
CA TYR A 52 -8.01 4.83 -1.57
C TYR A 52 -8.61 3.77 -2.49
N TYR A 53 -9.75 3.22 -2.08
CA TYR A 53 -10.58 2.33 -2.89
C TYR A 53 -9.85 1.14 -3.51
N THR A 54 -8.80 0.69 -2.84
CA THR A 54 -7.93 -0.39 -3.28
C THR A 54 -7.95 -1.50 -2.24
N GLN A 55 -8.19 -2.72 -2.70
CA GLN A 55 -8.06 -3.94 -1.90
C GLN A 55 -6.86 -4.73 -2.43
N VAL A 56 -5.99 -5.20 -1.54
CA VAL A 56 -4.91 -6.14 -1.87
C VAL A 56 -5.15 -7.44 -1.13
N THR A 57 -5.24 -8.55 -1.85
CA THR A 57 -5.43 -9.86 -1.21
C THR A 57 -4.60 -10.95 -1.85
N GLY A 58 -4.06 -11.82 -1.00
CA GLY A 58 -3.50 -13.09 -1.47
C GLY A 58 -4.61 -14.06 -1.88
N VAL A 59 -4.37 -14.80 -2.95
CA VAL A 59 -5.27 -15.81 -3.52
C VAL A 59 -4.62 -17.19 -3.39
N ALA A 60 -4.45 -17.60 -2.15
CA ALA A 60 -3.95 -18.91 -1.75
C ALA A 60 -4.82 -19.47 -0.61
N ASP A 61 -4.79 -20.78 -0.41
CA ASP A 61 -5.46 -21.44 0.71
C ASP A 61 -4.81 -21.11 2.07
N ASN A 62 -3.53 -20.73 2.05
CA ASN A 62 -2.75 -20.34 3.19
C ASN A 62 -2.01 -19.01 2.92
N ARG A 63 -2.22 -18.02 3.79
CA ARG A 63 -1.58 -16.69 3.69
C ARG A 63 -0.05 -16.74 3.65
N GLU A 64 0.57 -17.78 4.22
CA GLU A 64 2.03 -17.93 4.23
C GLU A 64 2.62 -18.22 2.83
N LEU A 65 1.78 -18.67 1.88
CA LEU A 65 2.18 -18.93 0.50
C LEU A 65 2.24 -17.66 -0.35
N VAL A 66 1.73 -16.52 0.14
CA VAL A 66 1.79 -15.22 -0.54
C VAL A 66 2.65 -14.27 0.29
N ASN A 67 3.93 -14.17 -0.06
CA ASN A 67 4.89 -13.36 0.68
C ASN A 67 5.20 -12.04 -0.04
N ILE A 68 4.94 -10.90 0.62
CA ILE A 68 5.20 -9.56 0.10
C ILE A 68 6.34 -8.92 0.89
N SER A 69 7.40 -8.52 0.20
CA SER A 69 8.58 -7.88 0.81
C SER A 69 9.02 -6.65 0.00
N PRO A 70 9.36 -5.51 0.63
CA PRO A 70 9.51 -5.30 2.08
C PRO A 70 8.21 -4.93 2.80
N GLY A 71 7.04 -5.15 2.18
CA GLY A 71 5.72 -4.97 2.78
C GLY A 71 4.78 -4.07 1.98
N ILE A 72 3.75 -3.56 2.64
CA ILE A 72 2.72 -2.68 2.08
C ILE A 72 2.49 -1.50 3.04
N ASP A 73 2.66 -0.28 2.55
CA ASP A 73 2.47 0.95 3.33
C ASP A 73 1.15 1.65 2.99
N VAL A 74 0.52 2.17 4.05
CA VAL A 74 -0.51 3.21 4.02
C VAL A 74 0.03 4.43 4.74
N LEU A 75 0.42 5.43 3.95
CA LEU A 75 0.94 6.70 4.45
C LEU A 75 -0.20 7.72 4.61
N ASN A 76 0.06 8.75 5.41
CA ASN A 76 -0.89 9.83 5.68
C ASN A 76 -0.99 10.81 4.51
N ASN A 77 -2.17 11.39 4.34
CA ASN A 77 -2.45 12.46 3.42
C ASN A 77 -2.11 13.82 4.12
N CYS A 78 -0.90 14.36 3.94
CA CYS A 78 -0.51 15.68 4.51
C CYS A 78 -0.63 16.89 3.59
N GLY A 79 -1.62 17.77 3.72
CA GLY A 79 -1.99 18.81 2.71
C GLY A 79 -0.92 19.82 2.24
N LYS A 80 0.33 19.78 2.75
CA LYS A 80 1.48 20.55 2.26
C LYS A 80 2.78 19.75 2.42
N SER A 81 3.67 19.83 1.43
CA SER A 81 5.04 19.30 1.52
C SER A 81 5.82 19.99 2.65
N GLY A 82 6.44 19.22 3.54
CA GLY A 82 7.27 19.74 4.64
C GLY A 82 6.52 20.15 5.91
N ASP A 83 5.23 19.83 6.06
CA ASP A 83 4.50 20.10 7.30
C ASP A 83 5.04 19.23 8.45
N PRO A 84 5.63 19.81 9.52
CA PRO A 84 6.11 19.05 10.68
C PRO A 84 4.97 18.44 11.52
N ASN A 85 3.70 18.65 11.17
CA ASN A 85 2.55 17.93 11.73
C ASN A 85 2.14 16.71 10.87
N CYS A 86 2.77 16.51 9.71
CA CYS A 86 2.61 15.34 8.84
C CYS A 86 3.21 14.04 9.44
N VAL A 87 3.78 14.11 10.64
CA VAL A 87 4.53 13.00 11.25
C VAL A 87 3.65 11.99 11.97
N ALA A 88 2.33 12.19 12.02
CA ALA A 88 1.44 11.25 12.68
C ALA A 88 1.00 10.12 11.71
N PRO A 89 1.32 8.84 11.99
CA PRO A 89 0.63 7.74 11.34
C PRO A 89 -0.84 7.78 11.77
N GLY A 90 -1.71 8.20 10.86
CA GLY A 90 -3.14 8.41 11.12
C GLY A 90 -3.65 9.66 10.43
N GLY A 91 -4.05 9.52 9.17
CA GLY A 91 -4.86 10.53 8.51
C GLY A 91 -6.30 10.38 8.94
N LEU A 92 -6.94 11.45 9.41
CA LEU A 92 -8.38 11.47 9.71
C LEU A 92 -9.26 11.17 8.48
N ASP A 93 -8.64 11.03 7.31
CA ASP A 93 -9.24 10.79 6.01
C ASP A 93 -8.83 9.45 5.37
N ASN A 94 -7.94 8.65 5.98
CA ASN A 94 -7.39 7.43 5.39
C ASN A 94 -8.36 6.22 5.34
N PHE A 95 -9.49 6.38 4.64
CA PHE A 95 -10.58 5.41 4.56
C PHE A 95 -10.51 4.48 3.36
N TRP A 96 -11.40 3.48 3.33
CA TRP A 96 -11.77 2.67 2.16
C TRP A 96 -10.62 1.91 1.47
N ARG A 97 -9.82 1.18 2.25
CA ARG A 97 -8.78 0.27 1.74
C ARG A 97 -8.67 -0.98 2.59
N SER A 98 -8.12 -2.06 2.05
CA SER A 98 -7.95 -3.30 2.80
C SER A 98 -6.77 -4.14 2.33
N ILE A 99 -6.24 -4.94 3.25
CA ILE A 99 -5.23 -5.98 3.02
C ILE A 99 -5.75 -7.28 3.63
N SER A 100 -5.69 -8.39 2.89
CA SER A 100 -6.11 -9.70 3.42
C SER A 100 -5.29 -10.88 2.88
N ASN A 101 -5.30 -11.99 3.62
CA ASN A 101 -4.81 -13.30 3.19
C ASN A 101 -3.40 -13.34 2.55
N LEU A 102 -2.47 -12.54 3.07
CA LEU A 102 -1.08 -12.53 2.65
C LEU A 102 -0.14 -12.35 3.85
N LYS A 103 1.14 -12.65 3.66
CA LYS A 103 2.22 -12.40 4.62
C LYS A 103 2.98 -11.14 4.20
N LEU A 104 3.24 -10.27 5.18
CA LEU A 104 4.11 -9.11 5.03
C LEU A 104 5.45 -9.45 5.67
N ASP A 105 6.52 -9.41 4.87
CA ASP A 105 7.89 -9.62 5.31
C ASP A 105 8.65 -8.30 5.27
N ILE A 106 8.85 -7.75 6.47
CA ILE A 106 9.47 -6.44 6.71
C ILE A 106 10.95 -6.55 7.06
N SER A 107 11.57 -7.73 6.92
CA SER A 107 12.96 -7.96 7.32
C SER A 107 13.98 -7.09 6.60
N GLU A 108 13.68 -6.69 5.36
CA GLU A 108 14.49 -5.80 4.53
C GLU A 108 14.09 -4.31 4.70
N LEU A 109 13.10 -3.99 5.54
CA LEU A 109 12.63 -2.63 5.79
C LEU A 109 13.46 -1.98 6.90
N GLY A 110 14.18 -0.90 6.59
CA GLY A 110 15.03 -0.17 7.55
C GLY A 110 14.26 0.69 8.57
N HIS A 111 12.94 0.64 8.55
CA HIS A 111 12.03 1.39 9.42
C HIS A 111 10.77 0.55 9.68
N PRO A 112 9.91 0.93 10.64
CA PRO A 112 8.62 0.28 10.82
C PRO A 112 7.76 0.36 9.54
N LEU A 113 6.96 -0.67 9.31
CA LEU A 113 5.88 -0.61 8.32
C LEU A 113 4.81 0.38 8.80
N PHE A 114 4.31 1.23 7.92
CA PHE A 114 3.28 2.20 8.26
C PHE A 114 1.92 1.75 7.74
N PHE A 115 0.98 1.52 8.65
CA PHE A 115 -0.42 1.22 8.31
C PHE A 115 -1.35 2.23 8.98
N GLY A 116 -1.24 3.50 8.59
CA GLY A 116 -2.03 4.59 9.17
C GLY A 116 -3.42 4.70 8.55
N VAL A 117 -4.38 3.91 9.03
CA VAL A 117 -5.79 3.93 8.58
C VAL A 117 -6.72 4.58 9.62
N SER A 118 -7.88 5.06 9.18
CA SER A 118 -8.98 5.57 10.03
C SER A 118 -10.28 4.78 9.87
#